data_AF-A0A2D9DI85-F1
#
_entry.id   AF-A0A2D9DI85-F1
#
_cell.length_a   1.000
_cell.length_b   1.000
_cell.length_c   1.000
_cell.angle_alpha   90.00
_cell.angle_beta   90.00
_cell.angle_gamma   90.00
#
_symmetry.space_group_name_H-M   'P 1'
#
loop_
_entity.id
_entity.type
_entity.pdbx_description
1 polymer ?
#
loop_
_entity_poly.entity_id
_entity_poly.type
_entity_poly.pdbx_seq_one_letter_code
_entity_poly.pdbx_strand_id
1 'polypeptide(L)'
;MNKEEILGMCAIMCKNTLMETLDIEFIDVGEDYLTAKMPVTPKVHQPDGVLHGGASVALAESVGSAACYLFLDTKDFVIRGIEISANHIKSIKEGHVFAKATFIHKGRTTQLWNIHITDTEDNLISLVKLTTIALAKKKS
;
A
#
# COMPACT_ATOMS: atom_id res chain seq x y z
N MET A 1 19.19 3.00 -6.65
CA MET A 1 18.49 1.92 -7.36
C MET A 1 17.64 2.58 -8.42
N ASN A 2 17.60 2.02 -9.63
CA ASN A 2 16.68 2.47 -10.66
C ASN A 2 15.26 1.93 -10.38
N LYS A 3 14.26 2.41 -11.14
CA LYS A 3 12.86 2.02 -10.98
C LYS A 3 12.64 0.51 -11.11
N GLU A 4 13.28 -0.14 -12.07
CA GLU A 4 13.11 -1.58 -12.35
C GLU A 4 13.65 -2.43 -11.19
N GLU A 5 14.81 -2.06 -10.64
CA GLU A 5 15.40 -2.73 -9.47
C GLU A 5 14.46 -2.66 -8.26
N ILE A 6 13.89 -1.48 -8.01
CA ILE A 6 12.95 -1.26 -6.89
C ILE A 6 11.71 -2.15 -7.06
N LEU A 7 11.08 -2.13 -8.24
CA LEU A 7 9.90 -2.94 -8.51
C LEU A 7 10.21 -4.44 -8.47
N GLY A 8 11.40 -4.86 -8.92
CA GLY A 8 11.89 -6.23 -8.80
C GLY A 8 12.02 -6.69 -7.35
N MET A 9 12.56 -5.85 -6.46
CA MET A 9 12.61 -6.15 -5.02
C MET A 9 11.21 -6.25 -4.41
N CYS A 10 10.30 -5.35 -4.77
CA CYS A 10 8.91 -5.39 -4.34
C CYS A 10 8.21 -6.70 -4.76
N ALA A 11 8.43 -7.17 -5.98
CA ALA A 11 7.86 -8.43 -6.46
C ALA A 11 8.32 -9.65 -5.65
N ILE A 12 9.59 -9.66 -5.21
CA ILE A 12 10.13 -10.73 -4.35
C ILE A 12 9.46 -10.68 -2.97
N MET A 13 9.24 -9.48 -2.40
CA MET A 13 8.58 -9.31 -1.11
C MET A 13 7.11 -9.77 -1.11
N CYS A 14 6.44 -9.81 -2.27
CA CYS A 14 5.07 -10.29 -2.36
C CYS A 14 4.94 -11.81 -2.12
N LYS A 15 5.99 -12.61 -2.39
CA LYS A 15 5.91 -14.08 -2.39
C LYS A 15 5.62 -14.68 -1.02
N ASN A 16 4.69 -15.62 -0.98
CA ASN A 16 4.18 -16.30 0.20
C ASN A 16 3.61 -15.35 1.26
N THR A 17 2.93 -14.29 0.81
CA THR A 17 2.30 -13.30 1.70
C THR A 17 0.83 -13.04 1.33
N LEU A 18 0.17 -12.18 2.10
CA LEU A 18 -1.16 -11.67 1.76
C LEU A 18 -1.16 -10.95 0.39
N MET A 19 -0.06 -10.27 0.02
CA MET A 19 0.03 -9.58 -1.26
C MET A 19 -0.08 -10.55 -2.43
N GLU A 20 0.62 -11.69 -2.40
CA GLU A 20 0.45 -12.73 -3.41
C GLU A 20 -0.95 -13.36 -3.36
N THR A 21 -1.52 -13.57 -2.18
CA THR A 21 -2.88 -14.11 -2.03
C THR A 21 -3.94 -13.23 -2.71
N LEU A 22 -3.74 -11.91 -2.65
CA LEU A 22 -4.65 -10.91 -3.21
C LEU A 22 -4.25 -10.44 -4.62
N ASP A 23 -3.25 -11.06 -5.25
CA ASP A 23 -2.75 -10.68 -6.57
C ASP A 23 -2.30 -9.19 -6.62
N ILE A 24 -1.69 -8.68 -5.55
CA ILE A 24 -1.16 -7.31 -5.45
C ILE A 24 0.18 -7.19 -6.17
N GLU A 25 0.29 -6.19 -7.04
CA GLU A 25 1.49 -5.89 -7.83
C GLU A 25 1.93 -4.44 -7.66
N PHE A 26 3.20 -4.21 -7.34
CA PHE A 26 3.81 -2.88 -7.38
C PHE A 26 4.13 -2.50 -8.83
N ILE A 27 3.66 -1.34 -9.29
CA ILE A 27 3.69 -0.98 -10.72
C ILE A 27 4.43 0.32 -11.03
N ASP A 28 4.60 1.20 -10.03
CA ASP A 28 5.25 2.48 -10.25
C ASP A 28 5.90 3.01 -8.98
N VAL A 29 7.01 3.71 -9.14
CA VAL A 29 7.72 4.40 -8.07
C VAL A 29 8.28 5.71 -8.63
N GLY A 30 8.04 6.80 -7.90
CA GLY A 30 8.62 8.11 -8.16
C GLY A 30 9.54 8.56 -7.03
N GLU A 31 9.86 9.85 -6.99
CA GLU A 31 10.72 10.43 -5.94
C GLU A 31 10.06 10.40 -4.55
N ASP A 32 8.74 10.53 -4.49
CA ASP A 32 7.96 10.69 -3.25
C ASP A 32 6.70 9.82 -3.18
N TYR A 33 6.54 8.89 -4.13
CA TYR A 33 5.38 8.01 -4.19
C TYR A 33 5.69 6.58 -4.60
N LEU A 34 4.85 5.66 -4.15
CA LEU A 34 4.82 4.26 -4.59
C LEU A 34 3.39 3.89 -4.98
N THR A 35 3.24 3.14 -6.07
CA THR A 35 1.93 2.68 -6.55
C THR A 35 1.90 1.17 -6.68
N ALA A 36 0.83 0.57 -6.16
CA ALA A 36 0.49 -0.84 -6.37
C ALA A 36 -0.92 -0.97 -6.95
N LYS A 37 -1.21 -2.08 -7.62
CA LYS A 37 -2.55 -2.42 -8.11
C LYS A 37 -3.01 -3.76 -7.57
N MET A 38 -4.33 -3.96 -7.59
CA MET A 38 -4.98 -5.22 -7.21
C MET A 38 -6.17 -5.47 -8.14
N PRO A 39 -6.34 -6.69 -8.69
CA PRO A 39 -7.51 -7.02 -9.49
C PRO A 39 -8.75 -7.15 -8.60
N VAL A 40 -9.88 -6.65 -9.10
CA VAL A 40 -11.20 -6.81 -8.47
C VAL A 40 -11.89 -8.00 -9.12
N THR A 41 -11.93 -9.10 -8.38
CA THR A 41 -12.54 -10.37 -8.78
C THR A 41 -13.30 -10.97 -7.59
N PRO A 42 -14.14 -12.00 -7.77
CA PRO A 42 -14.85 -12.64 -6.67
C PRO A 42 -14.00 -13.05 -5.47
N LYS A 43 -12.68 -13.28 -5.65
CA LYS A 43 -11.73 -13.56 -4.55
C LYS A 43 -11.66 -12.45 -3.49
N VAL A 44 -11.93 -11.20 -3.87
CA VAL A 44 -11.82 -10.00 -3.02
C VAL A 44 -13.15 -9.28 -2.83
N HIS A 45 -14.26 -9.93 -3.19
CA HIS A 45 -15.59 -9.37 -3.02
C HIS A 45 -16.11 -9.53 -1.60
N GLN A 46 -16.94 -8.58 -1.18
CA GLN A 46 -17.87 -8.78 -0.07
C GLN A 46 -19.13 -9.53 -0.57
N PRO A 47 -20.03 -10.00 0.32
CA PRO A 47 -21.21 -10.78 -0.08
C PRO A 47 -22.09 -10.15 -1.16
N ASP A 48 -22.11 -8.81 -1.25
CA ASP A 48 -22.89 -8.05 -2.23
C ASP A 48 -22.24 -7.99 -3.63
N GLY A 49 -21.12 -8.69 -3.84
CA GLY A 49 -20.48 -8.83 -5.15
C GLY A 49 -19.70 -7.60 -5.63
N VAL A 50 -19.30 -6.72 -4.70
CA VAL A 50 -18.39 -5.58 -4.94
C VAL A 50 -17.11 -5.75 -4.13
N LEU A 51 -16.07 -4.98 -4.44
CA LEU A 51 -14.80 -4.96 -3.70
C LEU A 51 -15.02 -4.84 -2.17
N HIS A 52 -14.40 -5.74 -1.41
CA HIS A 52 -14.43 -5.73 0.05
C HIS A 52 -13.56 -4.59 0.59
N GLY A 53 -14.07 -3.82 1.55
CA GLY A 53 -13.34 -2.71 2.17
C GLY A 53 -12.00 -3.13 2.77
N GLY A 54 -11.97 -4.27 3.46
CA GLY A 54 -10.74 -4.88 3.98
C GLY A 54 -9.68 -5.22 2.91
N ALA A 55 -10.07 -5.57 1.68
CA ALA A 55 -9.12 -5.79 0.60
C ALA A 55 -8.50 -4.47 0.13
N SER A 56 -9.29 -3.38 0.12
CA SER A 56 -8.80 -2.01 -0.10
C SER A 56 -7.79 -1.60 0.97
N VAL A 57 -8.09 -1.87 2.24
CA VAL A 57 -7.17 -1.58 3.35
C VAL A 57 -5.90 -2.42 3.26
N ALA A 58 -5.99 -3.71 2.89
CA ALA A 58 -4.82 -4.56 2.69
C ALA A 58 -3.91 -4.05 1.57
N LEU A 59 -4.49 -3.60 0.45
CA LEU A 59 -3.74 -2.96 -0.64
C LEU A 59 -3.04 -1.67 -0.16
N ALA A 60 -3.77 -0.80 0.56
CA ALA A 60 -3.21 0.44 1.10
C ALA A 60 -2.08 0.19 2.12
N GLU A 61 -2.30 -0.69 3.10
CA GLU A 61 -1.28 -1.05 4.10
C GLU A 61 -0.02 -1.60 3.44
N SER A 62 -0.18 -2.44 2.40
CA SER A 62 0.92 -3.04 1.64
C SER A 62 1.76 -1.98 0.93
N VAL A 63 1.12 -1.06 0.21
CA VAL A 63 1.86 -0.01 -0.53
C VAL A 63 2.48 1.02 0.43
N GLY A 64 1.78 1.43 1.48
CA GLY A 64 2.30 2.39 2.46
C GLY A 64 3.46 1.84 3.28
N SER A 65 3.38 0.57 3.68
CA SER A 65 4.48 -0.11 4.39
C SER A 65 5.72 -0.24 3.51
N ALA A 66 5.56 -0.67 2.25
CA ALA A 66 6.67 -0.76 1.31
C ALA A 66 7.30 0.62 1.02
N ALA A 67 6.48 1.66 0.87
CA ALA A 67 6.96 3.02 0.66
C ALA A 67 7.84 3.52 1.82
N CYS A 68 7.54 3.13 3.07
CA CYS A 68 8.42 3.43 4.20
C CYS A 68 9.83 2.87 4.02
N TYR A 69 9.96 1.62 3.58
CA TYR A 69 11.27 0.99 3.38
C TYR A 69 12.05 1.59 2.20
N LEU A 70 11.35 2.16 1.22
CA LEU A 70 11.99 2.81 0.07
C LEU A 70 12.46 4.23 0.38
N PHE A 71 11.66 4.99 1.12
CA PHE A 71 11.88 6.43 1.30
C PHE A 71 12.49 6.82 2.65
N LEU A 72 12.68 5.87 3.57
CA LEU A 72 13.30 6.10 4.87
C LEU A 72 14.60 5.28 5.00
N ASP A 73 15.58 5.82 5.72
CA ASP A 73 16.78 5.06 6.08
C ASP A 73 16.44 4.05 7.20
N THR A 74 16.12 2.82 6.80
CA THR A 74 15.77 1.73 7.72
C THR A 74 16.99 0.89 8.14
N LYS A 75 18.22 1.41 8.02
CA LYS A 75 19.43 0.67 8.43
C LYS A 75 19.39 0.31 9.91
N ASP A 76 19.05 1.27 10.77
CA ASP A 76 19.06 1.12 12.22
C ASP A 76 17.65 0.98 12.84
N PHE A 77 16.61 1.05 12.01
CA PHE A 77 15.21 1.05 12.46
C PHE A 77 14.35 0.02 11.74
N VAL A 78 13.31 -0.44 12.41
CA VAL A 78 12.21 -1.23 11.85
C VAL A 78 10.96 -0.36 11.83
N ILE A 79 10.21 -0.42 10.73
CA ILE A 79 8.95 0.29 10.58
C ILE A 79 7.78 -0.62 10.95
N ARG A 80 6.78 -0.06 11.63
CA ARG A 80 5.52 -0.72 11.96
C ARG A 80 4.34 0.22 11.69
N GLY A 81 3.30 -0.28 11.03
CA GLY A 81 1.99 0.37 11.03
C GLY A 81 1.40 0.34 12.44
N ILE A 82 0.85 1.48 12.88
CA ILE A 82 0.23 1.62 14.21
C ILE A 82 -1.21 2.08 14.16
N GLU A 83 -1.63 2.72 13.07
CA GLU A 83 -3.01 3.11 12.82
C GLU A 83 -3.25 3.14 11.32
N ILE A 84 -4.43 2.68 10.91
CA ILE A 84 -4.93 2.80 9.55
C ILE A 84 -6.41 3.16 9.59
N SER A 85 -6.80 4.16 8.81
CA SER A 85 -8.18 4.59 8.66
C SER A 85 -8.55 4.74 7.19
N ALA A 86 -9.69 4.19 6.80
CA ALA A 86 -10.17 4.17 5.42
C ALA A 86 -11.56 4.75 5.30
N ASN A 87 -11.79 5.53 4.24
CA ASN A 87 -13.08 6.08 3.85
C ASN A 87 -13.40 5.52 2.47
N HIS A 88 -14.36 4.61 2.38
CA HIS A 88 -14.80 4.01 1.12
C HIS A 88 -15.81 4.91 0.43
N ILE A 89 -15.46 5.43 -0.76
CA ILE A 89 -16.18 6.51 -1.44
C ILE A 89 -17.05 5.98 -2.59
N LYS A 90 -16.54 5.01 -3.36
CA LYS A 90 -17.22 4.46 -4.54
C LYS A 90 -17.05 2.93 -4.59
N SER A 91 -18.09 2.22 -5.01
CA SER A 91 -18.07 0.78 -5.21
C SER A 91 -17.54 0.39 -6.60
N ILE A 92 -16.83 -0.74 -6.67
CA ILE A 92 -16.35 -1.34 -7.93
C ILE A 92 -16.61 -2.86 -7.89
N LYS A 93 -17.03 -3.43 -9.02
CA LYS A 93 -17.39 -4.86 -9.14
C LYS A 93 -16.36 -5.70 -9.89
N GLU A 94 -15.59 -5.08 -10.77
CA GLU A 94 -14.63 -5.75 -11.64
C GLU A 94 -13.55 -4.76 -12.10
N GLY A 95 -12.47 -5.27 -12.71
CA GLY A 95 -11.37 -4.45 -13.20
C GLY A 95 -10.20 -4.41 -12.21
N HIS A 96 -9.57 -3.26 -12.07
CA HIS A 96 -8.41 -3.08 -11.18
C HIS A 96 -8.59 -1.83 -10.32
N VAL A 97 -8.03 -1.89 -9.12
CA VAL A 97 -7.83 -0.72 -8.26
C VAL A 97 -6.35 -0.43 -8.11
N PHE A 98 -6.00 0.84 -7.97
CA PHE A 98 -4.64 1.36 -7.92
C PHE A 98 -4.47 2.18 -6.64
N ALA A 99 -3.58 1.76 -5.76
CA ALA A 99 -3.26 2.48 -4.54
C ALA A 99 -1.93 3.23 -4.70
N LYS A 100 -1.99 4.57 -4.64
CA LYS A 100 -0.83 5.45 -4.66
C LYS A 100 -0.57 6.03 -3.28
N ALA A 101 0.55 5.69 -2.67
CA ALA A 101 0.99 6.19 -1.37
C ALA A 101 1.91 7.40 -1.51
N THR A 102 1.64 8.45 -0.75
CA THR A 102 2.43 9.69 -0.64
C THR A 102 2.51 10.14 0.81
N PHE A 103 3.53 10.90 1.19
CA PHE A 103 3.63 11.43 2.56
C PHE A 103 2.67 12.61 2.79
N ILE A 104 1.94 12.57 3.90
CA ILE A 104 1.38 13.78 4.55
C ILE A 104 2.42 14.37 5.51
N HIS A 105 3.10 13.51 6.25
CA HIS A 105 4.13 13.87 7.22
C HIS A 105 5.26 12.85 7.21
N LYS A 106 6.50 13.31 7.04
CA LYS A 106 7.72 12.49 7.05
C LYS A 106 8.59 12.83 8.26
N GLY A 107 8.12 12.46 9.45
CA GLY A 107 8.85 12.65 10.69
C GLY A 107 9.95 11.61 10.92
N ARG A 108 10.85 11.89 11.87
CA ARG A 108 11.92 10.95 12.25
C ARG A 108 11.38 9.69 12.94
N THR A 109 10.38 9.86 13.81
CA THR A 109 9.82 8.77 14.62
C THR A 109 8.51 8.25 14.06
N THR A 110 7.64 9.13 13.58
CA THR A 110 6.36 8.76 12.97
C THR A 110 6.24 9.30 11.57
N GLN A 111 5.51 8.57 10.72
CA GLN A 111 5.15 9.01 9.38
C GLN A 111 3.66 8.86 9.19
N LEU A 112 3.08 9.77 8.43
CA LEU A 112 1.67 9.75 8.05
C LEU A 112 1.60 9.74 6.53
N TRP A 113 0.87 8.77 6.00
CA TRP A 113 0.71 8.54 4.58
C TRP A 113 -0.70 8.88 4.13
N ASN A 114 -0.80 9.50 2.95
CA ASN A 114 -2.01 9.62 2.19
C ASN A 114 -2.00 8.56 1.09
N ILE A 115 -3.01 7.71 1.04
CA ILE A 115 -3.12 6.64 0.07
C ILE A 115 -4.46 6.75 -0.63
N HIS A 116 -4.41 7.14 -1.91
CA HIS A 116 -5.59 7.18 -2.77
C HIS A 116 -5.70 5.85 -3.49
N ILE A 117 -6.86 5.21 -3.39
CA ILE A 117 -7.22 4.04 -4.18
C ILE A 117 -8.19 4.49 -5.26
N THR A 118 -7.78 4.38 -6.52
CA THR A 118 -8.60 4.74 -7.68
C THR A 118 -8.89 3.54 -8.59
N ASP A 119 -9.90 3.67 -9.45
CA ASP A 119 -10.15 2.73 -10.56
C ASP A 119 -9.38 3.14 -11.83
N THR A 120 -9.57 2.41 -12.93
CA THR A 120 -8.90 2.67 -14.22
C THR A 120 -9.28 4.02 -14.86
N GLU A 121 -10.39 4.61 -14.43
CA GLU A 121 -10.86 5.92 -14.89
C GLU A 121 -10.47 7.05 -13.92
N ASP A 122 -9.59 6.75 -12.96
CA ASP A 122 -9.13 7.66 -11.90
C ASP A 122 -10.23 8.12 -10.92
N ASN A 123 -11.35 7.40 -10.85
CA ASN A 123 -12.37 7.69 -9.83
C ASN A 123 -11.87 7.22 -8.46
N LEU A 124 -12.03 8.04 -7.42
CA LEU A 124 -11.66 7.69 -6.06
C LEU A 124 -12.58 6.60 -5.49
N ILE A 125 -12.00 5.42 -5.24
CA ILE A 125 -12.66 4.26 -4.63
C ILE A 125 -12.57 4.34 -3.11
N SER A 126 -11.36 4.61 -2.59
CA SER A 126 -11.13 4.71 -1.15
C SER A 126 -9.99 5.68 -0.85
N LEU A 127 -10.18 6.48 0.20
CA LEU A 127 -9.14 7.32 0.78
C LEU A 127 -8.63 6.67 2.07
N VAL A 128 -7.34 6.39 2.15
CA VAL A 128 -6.74 5.70 3.29
C VAL A 128 -5.61 6.53 3.88
N LYS A 129 -5.58 6.63 5.20
CA LYS A 129 -4.44 7.16 5.95
C LYS A 129 -3.77 6.03 6.71
N LEU A 130 -2.44 5.97 6.63
CA LEU A 130 -1.63 5.03 7.38
C LEU A 130 -0.62 5.81 8.22
N THR A 131 -0.62 5.52 9.52
CA THR A 131 0.40 6.02 10.45
C THR A 131 1.41 4.91 10.74
N THR A 132 2.69 5.20 10.54
CA THR A 132 3.79 4.29 10.86
C THR A 132 4.70 4.86 11.94
N ILE A 133 5.39 3.97 12.67
CA ILE A 133 6.43 4.32 13.65
C ILE A 133 7.75 3.63 13.30
N ALA A 134 8.85 4.36 13.46
CA ALA A 134 10.22 3.87 13.37
C ALA A 134 10.73 3.48 14.77
N LEU A 135 11.07 2.21 14.94
CA LEU A 135 11.57 1.64 16.18
C LEU A 135 13.02 1.21 16.00
N ALA A 136 13.89 1.53 16.95
CA ALA A 136 15.30 1.11 16.89
C ALA A 136 15.40 -0.43 16.86
N LYS A 137 16.25 -0.96 15.98
CA LYS A 137 16.56 -2.40 15.98
C LYS A 137 17.22 -2.76 17.31
N LYS A 138 16.71 -3.81 17.98
CA LYS A 138 17.41 -4.36 19.15
C LYS A 138 18.77 -4.87 18.67
N LYS A 139 19.86 -4.40 19.29
CA LYS A 139 21.16 -5.04 19.13
C LYS A 139 21.06 -6.43 19.75
N SER A 140 21.18 -7.47 18.93
CA SER A 140 21.36 -8.84 19.40
C SER A 140 22.76 -9.03 19.95
#